data_AF-A0A7C1J5G5-F1
#
_entry.id   AF-A0A7C1J5G5-F1
#
_cell.length_a   1.000
_cell.length_b   1.000
_cell.length_c   1.000
_cell.angle_alpha   90.00
_cell.angle_beta   90.00
_cell.angle_gamma   90.00
#
_symmetry.space_group_name_H-M   'P 1'
#
loop_
_entity.id
_entity.type
_entity.pdbx_description
1 polymer ?
#
loop_
_entity_poly.entity_id
_entity_poly.type
_entity_poly.pdbx_seq_one_letter_code
_entity_poly.pdbx_strand_id
1 'polypeptide(L)'
;MLSDPLTRALDLRNTGQPFVLATVVRAEAPTSAKAGAKAIITADGVLEGWVGGSCTQPTVVREALRALQDGQPRFLRMCPPERMQGNTPGMIEVVLTCISGGTLEIYIEPHLPAPHILAIGHLPVVEALAALAKSMNYTVTVVGENATPEQFPTADHVQRFEMERPAAGLKLDAQTYVVVASHGNYDEPALEAALNSEAAYVALVASKKRRDAVLEYLRGSNVPAEKLARLKSPAGLDLGAVTPEEIALSILAEIVQLRRKPNAQPSPANHSLSVIQPPVSAATLPPSIMEMRPREIPTPGPGEALDPVCFMLVEIATARYKSDYNGQTYYFCAPGCKRTFEKNPAQFA
;
A
#
# COMPACT_ATOMS: atom_id res chain seq x y z
N MET A 1 28.30 11.08 -0.23
CA MET A 1 28.38 9.75 0.40
C MET A 1 27.00 9.15 0.28
N LEU A 2 26.86 7.94 -0.27
CA LEU A 2 25.59 7.21 -0.17
C LEU A 2 25.33 6.99 1.33
N SER A 3 24.26 7.57 1.85
CA SER A 3 23.83 7.37 3.24
C SER A 3 23.62 5.88 3.47
N ASP A 4 24.07 5.38 4.62
CA ASP A 4 23.78 4.01 5.05
C ASP A 4 22.25 3.80 5.05
N PRO A 5 21.71 2.80 4.34
CA PRO A 5 20.27 2.57 4.26
C PRO A 5 19.60 2.40 5.62
N LEU A 6 20.29 1.86 6.63
CA LEU A 6 19.71 1.68 7.96
C LEU A 6 19.60 3.00 8.73
N THR A 7 20.60 3.87 8.62
CA THR A 7 20.55 5.25 9.14
C THR A 7 19.37 6.00 8.50
N ARG A 8 19.21 5.90 7.17
CA ARG A 8 18.09 6.52 6.46
C ARG A 8 16.73 5.95 6.89
N ALA A 9 16.63 4.64 7.10
CA ALA A 9 15.42 4.00 7.62
C ALA A 9 15.04 4.58 9.00
N LEU A 10 16.02 4.81 9.88
CA LEU A 10 15.77 5.40 11.19
C LEU A 10 15.21 6.83 11.07
N ASP A 11 15.77 7.66 10.19
CA ASP A 11 15.29 9.03 9.95
C ASP A 11 13.84 9.04 9.44
N LEU A 12 13.51 8.16 8.49
CA LEU A 12 12.16 8.03 7.95
C LEU A 12 11.17 7.54 9.01
N ARG A 13 11.57 6.58 9.85
CA ARG A 13 10.75 6.13 11.00
C ARG A 13 10.49 7.26 12.00
N ASN A 14 11.51 8.04 12.34
CA ASN A 14 11.39 9.13 13.30
C ASN A 14 10.51 10.27 12.78
N THR A 15 10.47 10.46 11.46
CA THR A 15 9.63 11.47 10.80
C THR A 15 8.26 10.94 10.37
N GLY A 16 7.95 9.67 10.69
CA GLY A 16 6.67 9.04 10.34
C GLY A 16 6.44 8.87 8.83
N GLN A 17 7.51 8.89 8.04
CA GLN A 17 7.40 8.72 6.58
C GLN A 17 7.36 7.22 6.23
N PRO A 18 6.38 6.77 5.42
CA PRO A 18 6.34 5.40 4.94
C PRO A 18 7.46 5.11 3.93
N PHE A 19 8.09 3.94 4.05
CA PHE A 19 9.15 3.49 3.16
C PHE A 19 9.25 1.97 3.15
N VAL A 20 10.03 1.41 2.23
CA VAL A 20 10.35 -0.01 2.16
C VAL A 20 11.85 -0.20 2.32
N LEU A 21 12.23 -1.17 3.12
CA LEU A 21 13.59 -1.70 3.15
C LEU A 21 13.66 -2.93 2.24
N ALA A 22 14.35 -2.79 1.10
CA ALA A 22 14.65 -3.91 0.23
C ALA A 22 16.02 -4.50 0.59
N THR A 23 16.08 -5.81 0.86
CA THR A 23 17.33 -6.52 1.18
C THR A 23 17.54 -7.68 0.21
N VAL A 24 18.69 -7.70 -0.47
CA VAL A 24 19.13 -8.88 -1.22
C VAL A 24 19.55 -9.96 -0.21
N VAL A 25 18.75 -11.00 -0.06
CA VAL A 25 19.03 -12.09 0.90
C VAL A 25 19.90 -13.18 0.28
N ARG A 26 19.77 -13.40 -1.03
CA ARG A 26 20.55 -14.37 -1.79
C ARG A 26 20.92 -13.81 -3.15
N ALA A 27 22.14 -14.12 -3.60
CA ALA A 27 22.63 -13.77 -4.92
C ALA A 27 23.44 -14.95 -5.49
N GLU A 28 22.95 -15.56 -6.57
CA GLU A 28 23.68 -16.58 -7.33
C GLU A 28 24.27 -15.97 -8.58
N ALA A 29 25.59 -16.10 -8.71
CA ALA A 29 26.34 -15.48 -9.77
C ALA A 29 25.89 -15.93 -11.18
N PRO A 30 26.06 -15.04 -12.19
CA PRO A 30 26.60 -13.69 -12.06
C PRO A 30 25.51 -12.64 -11.81
N THR A 31 25.71 -11.83 -10.77
CA THR A 31 24.82 -10.75 -10.34
C THR A 31 25.62 -9.50 -10.02
N SER A 32 25.03 -8.33 -10.29
CA SER A 32 25.63 -7.04 -9.95
C SER A 32 25.47 -6.68 -8.46
N ALA A 33 24.46 -7.23 -7.80
CA ALA A 33 24.29 -7.14 -6.35
C ALA A 33 24.81 -8.40 -5.65
N LYS A 34 25.21 -8.23 -4.38
CA LYS A 34 25.62 -9.30 -3.47
C LYS A 34 24.60 -9.44 -2.35
N ALA A 35 24.58 -10.62 -1.72
CA ALA A 35 23.81 -10.81 -0.50
C ALA A 35 24.21 -9.75 0.54
N GLY A 36 23.22 -9.19 1.24
CA GLY A 36 23.39 -8.08 2.18
C GLY A 36 23.25 -6.68 1.56
N ALA A 37 23.20 -6.55 0.23
CA ALA A 37 22.91 -5.26 -0.41
C ALA A 37 21.50 -4.77 -0.04
N LYS A 38 21.36 -3.46 0.20
CA LYS A 38 20.13 -2.83 0.69
C LYS A 38 19.80 -1.57 -0.08
N ALA A 39 18.51 -1.30 -0.20
CA ALA A 39 17.99 -0.01 -0.66
C ALA A 39 16.74 0.37 0.14
N ILE A 40 16.54 1.67 0.29
CA ILE A 40 15.29 2.28 0.73
C ILE A 40 14.47 2.64 -0.50
N ILE A 41 13.18 2.35 -0.48
CA ILE A 41 12.23 2.83 -1.47
C ILE A 41 11.19 3.69 -0.74
N THR A 42 11.12 4.96 -1.09
CA THR A 42 10.16 5.91 -0.52
C THR A 42 8.79 5.80 -1.21
N ALA A 43 7.74 6.39 -0.61
CA ALA A 43 6.38 6.30 -1.14
C ALA A 43 6.17 6.97 -2.52
N ASP A 44 7.06 7.88 -2.92
CA ASP A 44 7.13 8.47 -4.27
C ASP A 44 7.95 7.62 -5.26
N GLY A 45 8.43 6.44 -4.84
CA GLY A 45 9.10 5.46 -5.70
C GLY A 45 10.60 5.70 -5.89
N VAL A 46 11.21 6.64 -5.14
CA VAL A 46 12.65 6.89 -5.21
C VAL A 46 13.40 5.75 -4.51
N LEU A 47 14.37 5.17 -5.22
CA LEU A 47 15.26 4.14 -4.68
C LEU A 47 16.59 4.75 -4.24
N GLU A 48 16.88 4.67 -2.94
CA GLU A 48 18.12 5.12 -2.31
C GLU A 48 18.93 3.89 -1.86
N GLY A 49 20.04 3.59 -2.54
CA GLY A 49 20.92 2.46 -2.21
C GLY A 49 21.12 1.50 -3.38
N TRP A 50 21.32 0.20 -3.10
CA TRP A 50 21.64 -0.79 -4.12
C TRP A 50 21.01 -2.16 -3.85
N VAL A 51 20.26 -2.67 -4.83
CA VAL A 51 19.69 -4.03 -4.83
C VAL A 51 19.93 -4.76 -6.16
N GLY A 52 20.61 -4.12 -7.11
CA GLY A 52 20.83 -4.64 -8.46
C GLY A 52 20.85 -3.53 -9.50
N GLY A 53 21.11 -3.91 -10.74
CA GLY A 53 21.17 -2.98 -11.88
C GLY A 53 19.80 -2.64 -12.46
N SER A 54 19.79 -2.12 -13.68
CA SER A 54 18.59 -1.67 -14.39
C SER A 54 17.52 -2.76 -14.60
N CYS A 55 17.92 -4.04 -14.64
CA CYS A 55 17.00 -5.17 -14.77
C CYS A 55 16.29 -5.54 -13.44
N THR A 56 16.76 -5.04 -12.31
CA THR A 56 16.25 -5.39 -10.97
C THR A 56 15.40 -4.27 -10.38
N GLN A 57 15.90 -3.03 -10.46
CA GLN A 57 15.32 -1.89 -9.74
C GLN A 57 13.83 -1.61 -10.07
N PRO A 58 13.37 -1.61 -11.34
CA PRO A 58 11.97 -1.30 -11.65
C PRO A 58 10.97 -2.28 -11.01
N THR A 59 11.31 -3.57 -11.01
CA THR A 59 10.51 -4.61 -10.35
C THR A 59 10.51 -4.40 -8.84
N VAL A 60 11.68 -4.16 -8.24
CA VAL A 60 11.77 -3.91 -6.79
C VAL A 60 10.94 -2.71 -6.38
N VAL A 61 11.02 -1.58 -7.11
CA VAL A 61 10.23 -0.38 -6.82
C VAL A 61 8.73 -0.68 -6.96
N ARG A 62 8.30 -1.35 -8.03
CA ARG A 62 6.88 -1.71 -8.22
C ARG A 62 6.34 -2.56 -7.07
N GLU A 63 7.06 -3.62 -6.68
CA GLU A 63 6.62 -4.48 -5.59
C GLU A 63 6.73 -3.79 -4.22
N ALA A 64 7.68 -2.87 -4.04
CA ALA A 64 7.77 -2.01 -2.86
C ALA A 64 6.55 -1.08 -2.72
N LEU A 65 6.12 -0.43 -3.80
CA LEU A 65 4.93 0.43 -3.78
C LEU A 65 3.66 -0.36 -3.48
N ARG A 66 3.53 -1.57 -4.02
CA ARG A 66 2.43 -2.49 -3.66
C ARG A 66 2.48 -2.89 -2.18
N ALA A 67 3.66 -3.22 -1.67
CA ALA A 67 3.86 -3.55 -0.26
C ALA A 67 3.53 -2.38 0.67
N LEU A 68 3.79 -1.13 0.26
CA LEU A 68 3.34 0.06 1.01
C LEU A 68 1.82 0.22 0.98
N GLN A 69 1.17 -0.11 -0.14
CA GLN A 69 -0.27 0.04 -0.30
C GLN A 69 -1.06 -0.92 0.59
N ASP A 70 -0.64 -2.18 0.69
CA ASP A 70 -1.35 -3.20 1.47
C ASP A 70 -0.68 -3.57 2.80
N GLY A 71 0.51 -3.00 3.06
CA GLY A 71 1.27 -3.21 4.30
C GLY A 71 1.85 -4.62 4.45
N GLN A 72 1.87 -5.43 3.39
CA GLN A 72 2.35 -6.81 3.45
C GLN A 72 3.75 -6.95 2.84
N PRO A 73 4.66 -7.71 3.47
CA PRO A 73 5.99 -7.96 2.92
C PRO A 73 5.93 -8.81 1.64
N ARG A 74 6.95 -8.70 0.80
CA ARG A 74 7.07 -9.48 -0.44
C ARG A 74 8.42 -10.19 -0.47
N PHE A 75 8.44 -11.41 -0.99
CA PHE A 75 9.68 -12.13 -1.25
C PHE A 75 9.82 -12.39 -2.73
N LEU A 76 10.77 -11.71 -3.37
CA LEU A 76 10.98 -11.78 -4.80
C LEU A 76 12.09 -12.77 -5.12
N ARG A 77 11.89 -13.62 -6.12
CA ARG A 77 12.98 -14.33 -6.81
C ARG A 77 13.03 -13.84 -8.24
N MET A 78 14.16 -13.25 -8.60
CA MET A 78 14.43 -12.75 -9.94
C MET A 78 15.46 -13.67 -10.59
N CYS A 79 15.05 -14.44 -11.59
CA CYS A 79 15.89 -15.47 -12.21
C CYS A 79 15.55 -15.69 -13.70
N PRO A 80 16.43 -16.34 -14.48
CA PRO A 80 16.11 -16.78 -15.83
C PRO A 80 14.96 -17.81 -15.84
N PRO A 81 14.24 -17.96 -16.97
CA PRO A 81 13.12 -18.90 -17.08
C PRO A 81 13.48 -20.33 -16.68
N GLU A 82 14.70 -20.77 -16.97
CA GLU A 82 15.18 -22.14 -16.71
C GLU A 82 15.39 -22.42 -15.20
N ARG A 83 15.46 -21.36 -14.38
CA ARG A 83 15.63 -21.44 -12.92
C ARG A 83 14.36 -21.13 -12.15
N MET A 84 13.25 -20.85 -12.84
CA MET A 84 11.95 -20.71 -12.18
C MET A 84 11.55 -22.07 -11.59
N GLN A 85 11.08 -22.05 -10.35
CA GLN A 85 10.58 -23.25 -9.69
C GLN A 85 9.07 -23.36 -9.83
N GLY A 86 8.38 -22.23 -10.01
CA GLY A 86 6.92 -22.15 -10.04
C GLY A 86 6.30 -22.46 -8.68
N ASN A 87 5.16 -21.81 -8.40
CA ASN A 87 4.25 -22.21 -7.31
C ASN A 87 4.88 -22.33 -5.90
N THR A 88 5.93 -21.56 -5.59
CA THR A 88 6.48 -21.48 -4.23
C THR A 88 5.62 -20.53 -3.38
N PRO A 89 4.93 -21.02 -2.33
CA PRO A 89 4.05 -20.18 -1.53
C PRO A 89 4.80 -18.99 -0.91
N GLY A 90 4.22 -17.78 -1.03
CA GLY A 90 4.80 -16.55 -0.49
C GLY A 90 5.97 -15.98 -1.30
N MET A 91 6.34 -16.60 -2.43
CA MET A 91 7.39 -16.12 -3.32
C MET A 91 6.79 -15.60 -4.64
N ILE A 92 7.26 -14.44 -5.08
CA ILE A 92 6.94 -13.85 -6.37
C ILE A 92 8.13 -14.10 -7.28
N GLU A 93 7.98 -14.99 -8.25
CA GLU A 93 9.01 -15.23 -9.26
C GLU A 93 8.86 -14.25 -10.41
N VAL A 94 9.96 -13.59 -10.78
CA VAL A 94 10.03 -12.61 -11.86
C VAL A 94 11.15 -13.02 -12.80
N VAL A 95 10.82 -13.12 -14.09
CA VAL A 95 11.79 -13.45 -15.12
C VAL A 95 12.78 -12.29 -15.29
N LEU A 96 14.08 -12.58 -15.15
CA LEU A 96 15.14 -11.68 -15.55
C LEU A 96 15.48 -11.92 -17.02
N THR A 97 15.32 -10.89 -17.85
CA THR A 97 15.77 -10.89 -19.25
C THR A 97 17.25 -10.48 -19.40
N CYS A 98 17.94 -10.29 -18.28
CA CYS A 98 19.35 -9.90 -18.29
C CYS A 98 20.24 -11.08 -18.74
N ILE A 99 21.14 -10.80 -19.68
CA ILE A 99 22.10 -11.77 -20.25
C ILE A 99 22.99 -12.42 -19.16
N SER A 100 23.13 -11.79 -17.99
CA SER A 100 23.97 -12.33 -16.93
C SER A 100 23.52 -13.72 -16.45
N GLY A 101 22.23 -14.05 -16.45
CA GLY A 101 21.77 -15.39 -16.09
C GLY A 101 21.87 -15.75 -14.60
N GLY A 102 22.16 -14.75 -13.74
CA GLY A 102 22.19 -14.91 -12.28
C GLY A 102 20.80 -14.88 -11.65
N THR A 103 20.72 -15.26 -10.37
CA THR A 103 19.48 -15.25 -9.58
C THR A 103 19.63 -14.35 -8.36
N LEU A 104 18.63 -13.50 -8.12
CA LEU A 104 18.53 -12.66 -6.93
C LEU A 104 17.27 -13.02 -6.15
N GLU A 105 17.41 -13.19 -4.84
CA GLU A 105 16.25 -13.23 -3.94
C GLU A 105 16.27 -11.99 -3.06
N ILE A 106 15.16 -11.26 -3.05
CA ILE A 106 15.04 -9.94 -2.43
C ILE A 106 13.83 -9.93 -1.50
N TYR A 107 14.07 -9.63 -0.23
CA TYR A 107 13.02 -9.39 0.75
C TYR A 107 12.63 -7.91 0.73
N ILE A 108 11.35 -7.64 0.56
CA ILE A 108 10.72 -6.32 0.48
C ILE A 108 9.91 -6.13 1.76
N GLU A 109 10.39 -5.27 2.65
CA GLU A 109 9.80 -5.04 3.96
C GLU A 109 9.19 -3.63 4.03
N PRO A 110 7.86 -3.48 3.99
CA PRO A 110 7.21 -2.18 4.13
C PRO A 110 7.24 -1.73 5.60
N HIS A 111 7.58 -0.46 5.81
CA HIS A 111 7.51 0.24 7.08
C HIS A 111 6.49 1.37 6.94
N LEU A 112 5.35 1.20 7.61
CA LEU A 112 4.28 2.18 7.66
C LEU A 112 4.37 2.99 8.96
N PRO A 113 3.87 4.24 8.97
CA PRO A 113 3.74 5.00 10.21
C PRO A 113 2.88 4.26 11.23
N ALA A 114 3.05 4.60 12.50
CA ALA A 114 2.18 4.11 13.55
C ALA A 114 0.73 4.53 13.26
N PRO A 115 -0.25 3.61 13.35
CA PRO A 115 -1.65 3.95 13.18
C PRO A 115 -2.07 4.99 14.22
N HIS A 116 -3.01 5.85 13.85
CA HIS A 116 -3.39 7.01 14.65
C HIS A 116 -4.75 6.81 15.30
N ILE A 117 -4.82 6.95 16.63
CA ILE A 117 -6.10 7.02 17.35
C ILE A 117 -6.36 8.48 17.71
N LEU A 118 -7.49 9.00 17.22
CA LEU A 118 -8.05 10.28 17.63
C LEU A 118 -9.18 10.01 18.63
N ALA A 119 -8.93 10.28 19.91
CA ALA A 119 -9.91 10.12 20.96
C ALA A 119 -10.50 11.49 21.34
N ILE A 120 -11.81 11.66 21.12
CA ILE A 120 -12.51 12.92 21.34
C ILE A 120 -13.34 12.80 22.62
N GLY A 121 -12.97 13.54 23.66
CA GLY A 121 -13.64 13.52 24.96
C GLY A 121 -12.66 13.73 26.12
N HIS A 122 -13.21 13.72 27.34
CA HIS A 122 -12.46 13.93 28.59
C HIS A 122 -12.80 12.87 29.66
N LEU A 123 -13.46 11.79 29.25
CA LEU A 123 -13.95 10.75 30.15
C LEU A 123 -12.84 9.73 30.51
N PRO A 124 -12.98 8.99 31.63
CA PRO A 124 -12.04 7.92 31.98
C PRO A 124 -11.81 6.87 30.89
N VAL A 125 -12.80 6.63 30.02
CA VAL A 125 -12.65 5.72 28.87
C VAL A 125 -11.63 6.24 27.86
N VAL A 126 -11.50 7.56 27.68
CA VAL A 126 -10.50 8.21 26.82
C VAL A 126 -9.11 8.04 27.42
N GLU A 127 -8.97 8.21 28.75
CA GLU A 127 -7.71 8.00 29.47
C GLU A 127 -7.23 6.55 29.34
N ALA A 128 -8.14 5.59 29.60
CA ALA A 128 -7.86 4.18 29.47
C ALA A 128 -7.52 3.80 28.02
N LEU A 129 -8.26 4.33 27.03
CA LEU A 129 -7.99 4.09 25.61
C LEU A 129 -6.62 4.65 25.21
N ALA A 130 -6.27 5.87 25.64
CA ALA A 130 -4.98 6.49 25.34
C ALA A 130 -3.82 5.65 25.91
N ALA A 131 -3.92 5.20 27.16
CA ALA A 131 -2.91 4.36 27.80
C ALA A 131 -2.74 3.01 27.08
N LEU A 132 -3.84 2.30 26.79
CA LEU A 132 -3.80 1.02 26.08
C LEU A 132 -3.26 1.19 24.65
N ALA A 133 -3.75 2.17 23.91
CA ALA A 133 -3.31 2.48 22.55
C ALA A 133 -1.80 2.78 22.50
N LYS A 134 -1.30 3.60 23.42
CA LYS A 134 0.12 3.94 23.49
C LYS A 134 1.01 2.71 23.72
N SER A 135 0.58 1.81 24.61
CA SER A 135 1.30 0.54 24.88
C SER A 135 1.38 -0.38 23.64
N MET A 136 0.46 -0.21 22.68
CA MET A 136 0.40 -0.96 21.43
C MET A 136 0.99 -0.19 20.24
N ASN A 137 1.76 0.87 20.51
CA ASN A 137 2.49 1.68 19.54
C ASN A 137 1.57 2.38 18.50
N TYR A 138 0.38 2.79 18.94
CA TYR A 138 -0.42 3.78 18.21
C TYR A 138 0.10 5.18 18.56
N THR A 139 0.02 6.08 17.58
CA THR A 139 0.08 7.52 17.86
C THR A 139 -1.29 7.92 18.42
N VAL A 140 -1.31 8.62 19.55
CA VAL A 140 -2.56 9.00 20.21
C VAL A 140 -2.72 10.51 20.26
N THR A 141 -3.83 11.02 19.71
CA THR A 141 -4.26 12.40 19.90
C THR A 141 -5.55 12.43 20.69
N VAL A 142 -5.55 13.20 21.77
CA VAL A 142 -6.75 13.46 22.57
C VAL A 142 -7.24 14.87 22.28
N VAL A 143 -8.54 15.01 22.02
CA VAL A 143 -9.20 16.31 21.81
C VAL A 143 -10.38 16.42 22.77
N GLY A 144 -10.42 17.46 23.59
CA GLY A 144 -11.54 17.69 24.50
C GLY A 144 -11.61 19.15 24.97
N GLU A 145 -12.80 19.62 25.37
CA GLU A 145 -13.00 21.02 25.81
C GLU A 145 -12.05 21.46 26.94
N ASN A 146 -11.74 20.53 27.86
CA ASN A 146 -10.90 20.74 29.04
C ASN A 146 -9.76 19.69 29.12
N ALA A 147 -9.38 19.07 27.99
CA ALA A 147 -8.31 18.07 27.99
C ALA A 147 -6.95 18.76 28.24
N THR A 148 -6.17 18.24 29.20
CA THR A 148 -4.83 18.76 29.50
C THR A 148 -3.77 17.65 29.40
N PRO A 149 -2.49 18.00 29.14
CA PRO A 149 -1.40 17.02 29.13
C PRO A 149 -1.25 16.25 30.46
N GLU A 150 -1.58 16.88 31.58
CA GLU A 150 -1.51 16.26 32.91
C GLU A 150 -2.59 15.18 33.09
N GLN A 151 -3.77 15.37 32.48
CA GLN A 151 -4.84 14.37 32.46
C GLN A 151 -4.50 13.20 31.51
N PHE A 152 -3.82 13.49 30.38
CA PHE A 152 -3.49 12.50 29.35
C PHE A 152 -1.97 12.37 29.14
N PRO A 153 -1.21 11.93 30.16
CA PRO A 153 0.25 11.90 30.10
C PRO A 153 0.81 10.88 29.09
N THR A 154 -0.01 9.94 28.63
CA THR A 154 0.36 8.91 27.65
C THR A 154 0.03 9.30 26.20
N ALA A 155 -0.75 10.37 25.99
CA ALA A 155 -1.08 10.84 24.66
C ALA A 155 0.12 11.57 24.02
N ASP A 156 0.33 11.35 22.72
CA ASP A 156 1.36 12.07 21.96
C ASP A 156 1.01 13.55 21.79
N HIS A 157 -0.29 13.81 21.62
CA HIS A 157 -0.82 15.16 21.44
C HIS A 157 -2.12 15.32 22.23
N VAL A 158 -2.25 16.45 22.92
CA VAL A 158 -3.48 16.86 23.60
C VAL A 158 -3.87 18.23 23.07
N GLN A 159 -5.10 18.35 22.58
CA GLN A 159 -5.62 19.58 21.99
C GLN A 159 -6.97 19.94 22.61
N ARG A 160 -7.27 21.24 22.62
CA ARG A 160 -8.58 21.71 23.02
C ARG A 160 -9.58 21.47 21.89
N PHE A 161 -10.79 21.07 22.25
CA PHE A 161 -11.88 20.95 21.27
C PHE A 161 -12.36 22.34 20.84
N GLU A 162 -12.45 22.56 19.53
CA GLU A 162 -13.01 23.76 18.91
C GLU A 162 -14.21 23.35 18.04
N MET A 163 -15.40 23.89 18.33
CA MET A 163 -16.64 23.53 17.66
C MET A 163 -16.59 23.75 16.14
N GLU A 164 -15.94 24.84 15.72
CA GLU A 164 -15.81 25.23 14.32
C GLU A 164 -14.81 24.34 13.56
N ARG A 165 -13.87 23.71 14.29
CA ARG A 165 -12.82 22.86 13.72
C ARG A 165 -12.48 21.67 14.65
N PRO A 166 -13.36 20.66 14.77
CA PRO A 166 -13.21 19.54 15.71
C PRO A 166 -11.93 18.70 15.55
N ALA A 167 -11.26 18.81 14.40
CA ALA A 167 -10.02 18.11 14.07
C ALA A 167 -9.00 19.06 13.41
N ALA A 168 -8.95 20.33 13.84
CA ALA A 168 -8.05 21.35 13.26
C ALA A 168 -6.60 20.86 13.18
N GLY A 169 -6.00 20.91 11.99
CA GLY A 169 -4.60 20.53 11.78
C GLY A 169 -4.32 19.03 11.81
N LEU A 170 -5.35 18.18 11.94
CA LEU A 170 -5.21 16.72 11.87
C LEU A 170 -5.60 16.21 10.49
N LYS A 171 -4.71 15.44 9.87
CA LYS A 171 -5.05 14.68 8.66
C LYS A 171 -5.69 13.35 9.09
N LEU A 172 -7.01 13.25 8.92
CA LEU A 172 -7.77 12.03 9.21
C LEU A 172 -7.84 11.18 7.94
N ASP A 173 -6.98 10.17 7.86
CA ASP A 173 -6.83 9.29 6.69
C ASP A 173 -7.21 7.83 6.98
N ALA A 174 -6.98 6.94 6.01
CA ALA A 174 -7.28 5.52 6.13
C ALA A 174 -6.48 4.77 7.22
N GLN A 175 -5.57 5.42 7.94
CA GLN A 175 -4.87 4.88 9.12
C GLN A 175 -5.32 5.55 10.43
N THR A 176 -6.32 6.42 10.37
CA THR A 176 -6.90 7.10 11.53
C THR A 176 -8.16 6.40 12.03
N TYR A 177 -8.23 6.20 13.35
CA TYR A 177 -9.35 5.61 14.07
C TYR A 177 -9.91 6.63 15.04
N VAL A 178 -11.12 7.12 14.78
CA VAL A 178 -11.77 8.16 15.57
C VAL A 178 -12.74 7.54 16.58
N VAL A 179 -12.57 7.89 17.84
CA VAL A 179 -13.42 7.44 18.95
C VAL A 179 -13.98 8.65 19.68
N VAL A 180 -15.29 8.84 19.60
CA VAL A 180 -16.01 9.92 20.26
C VAL A 180 -16.61 9.41 21.57
N ALA A 181 -16.21 10.02 22.67
CA ALA A 181 -16.65 9.74 24.03
C ALA A 181 -16.82 11.06 24.81
N SER A 182 -17.62 11.99 24.27
CA SER A 182 -17.80 13.34 24.84
C SER A 182 -18.87 13.42 25.93
N HIS A 183 -19.62 12.33 26.16
CA HIS A 183 -20.81 12.29 27.02
C HIS A 183 -21.96 13.21 26.55
N GLY A 184 -22.05 13.49 25.26
CA GLY A 184 -23.13 14.29 24.70
C GLY A 184 -22.92 15.79 24.68
N ASN A 185 -21.72 16.27 25.05
CA ASN A 185 -21.40 17.69 25.02
C ASN A 185 -21.12 18.18 23.59
N TYR A 186 -20.45 17.36 22.78
CA TYR A 186 -20.02 17.72 21.43
C TYR A 186 -19.89 16.49 20.52
N ASP A 187 -20.77 15.48 20.69
CA ASP A 187 -20.74 14.26 19.86
C ASP A 187 -21.03 14.59 18.39
N GLU A 188 -22.07 15.37 18.16
CA GLU A 188 -22.61 15.71 16.85
C GLU A 188 -21.57 16.42 15.95
N PRO A 189 -20.97 17.56 16.34
CA PRO A 189 -19.95 18.22 15.52
C PRO A 189 -18.69 17.37 15.33
N ALA A 190 -18.28 16.61 16.37
CA ALA A 190 -17.14 15.71 16.27
C ALA A 190 -17.37 14.59 15.24
N LEU A 191 -18.55 13.97 15.27
CA LEU A 191 -18.92 12.91 14.34
C LEU A 191 -19.14 13.44 12.93
N GLU A 192 -19.70 14.63 12.75
CA GLU A 192 -19.82 15.24 11.43
C GLU A 192 -18.45 15.43 10.77
N ALA A 193 -17.47 15.98 11.50
CA ALA A 193 -16.11 16.12 11.02
C ALA A 193 -15.46 14.77 10.70
N ALA A 194 -15.59 13.78 11.60
CA ALA A 194 -15.02 12.46 11.43
C ALA A 194 -15.63 11.68 10.25
N LEU A 195 -16.95 11.70 10.10
CA LEU A 195 -17.66 11.01 9.01
C LEU A 195 -17.43 11.67 7.65
N ASN A 196 -17.09 12.96 7.62
CA ASN A 196 -16.69 13.65 6.40
C ASN A 196 -15.23 13.41 5.99
N SER A 197 -14.44 12.73 6.82
CA SER A 197 -13.05 12.36 6.54
C SER A 197 -12.89 10.94 5.97
N GLU A 198 -11.65 10.58 5.65
CA GLU A 198 -11.24 9.25 5.20
C GLU A 198 -10.89 8.28 6.34
N ALA A 199 -11.17 8.65 7.60
CA ALA A 199 -10.91 7.80 8.77
C ALA A 199 -11.43 6.37 8.59
N ALA A 200 -10.58 5.38 8.85
CA ALA A 200 -10.92 3.96 8.69
C ALA A 200 -11.99 3.48 9.68
N TYR A 201 -12.12 4.17 10.82
CA TYR A 201 -13.07 3.84 11.87
C TYR A 201 -13.60 5.12 12.50
N VAL A 202 -14.92 5.20 12.66
CA VAL A 202 -15.58 6.30 13.35
C VAL A 202 -16.59 5.69 14.31
N ALA A 203 -16.38 5.90 15.61
CA ALA A 203 -17.19 5.26 16.63
C ALA A 203 -17.64 6.20 17.73
N LEU A 204 -18.81 5.90 18.29
CA LEU A 204 -19.41 6.65 19.38
C LEU A 204 -19.61 5.74 20.60
N VAL A 205 -18.98 6.12 21.71
CA VAL A 205 -19.20 5.55 23.04
C VAL A 205 -20.48 6.18 23.61
N ALA A 206 -21.62 5.53 23.39
CA ALA A 206 -22.90 6.00 23.86
C ALA A 206 -23.92 4.88 24.05
N SER A 207 -24.96 5.15 24.85
CA SER A 207 -26.13 4.28 24.94
C SER A 207 -26.93 4.26 23.63
N LYS A 208 -27.75 3.22 23.44
CA LYS A 208 -28.66 3.10 22.29
C LYS A 208 -29.51 4.37 22.09
N LYS A 209 -30.09 4.89 23.17
CA LYS A 209 -30.92 6.11 23.16
C LYS A 209 -30.14 7.32 22.68
N ARG A 210 -28.92 7.54 23.17
CA ARG A 210 -28.09 8.68 22.78
C ARG A 210 -27.62 8.55 21.33
N ARG A 211 -27.20 7.35 20.90
CA ARG A 211 -26.87 7.07 19.50
C ARG A 211 -28.02 7.41 18.57
N ASP A 212 -29.24 6.98 18.89
CA ASP A 212 -30.39 7.21 18.04
C ASP A 212 -30.71 8.71 17.91
N ALA A 213 -30.52 9.49 18.99
CA ALA A 213 -30.65 10.95 18.96
C ALA A 213 -29.57 11.63 18.09
N VAL A 214 -28.31 11.18 18.21
CA VAL A 214 -27.19 11.70 17.41
C VAL A 214 -27.38 11.39 15.93
N LEU A 215 -27.82 10.17 15.59
CA LEU A 215 -28.12 9.80 14.20
C LEU A 215 -29.21 10.68 13.59
N GLU A 216 -30.24 11.02 14.38
CA GLU A 216 -31.30 11.91 13.91
C GLU A 216 -30.79 13.32 13.65
N TYR A 217 -29.96 13.86 14.54
CA TYR A 217 -29.30 15.13 14.32
C TYR A 217 -28.45 15.14 13.05
N LEU A 218 -27.59 14.12 12.87
CA LEU A 218 -26.66 14.06 11.73
C LEU A 218 -27.40 13.92 10.38
N ARG A 219 -28.56 13.27 10.35
CA ARG A 219 -29.45 13.26 9.17
C ARG A 219 -29.97 14.66 8.85
N GLY A 220 -30.35 15.42 9.88
CA GLY A 220 -30.77 16.82 9.74
C GLY A 220 -29.67 17.74 9.24
N SER A 221 -28.40 17.45 9.57
CA SER A 221 -27.21 18.21 9.14
C SER A 221 -26.66 17.81 7.77
N ASN A 222 -27.44 17.12 6.92
CA ASN A 222 -27.06 16.71 5.56
C ASN A 222 -25.84 15.76 5.46
N VAL A 223 -25.54 14.97 6.51
CA VAL A 223 -24.54 13.90 6.36
C VAL A 223 -25.16 12.76 5.52
N PRO A 224 -24.56 12.38 4.37
CA PRO A 224 -25.10 11.32 3.51
C PRO A 224 -25.27 9.99 4.25
N ALA A 225 -26.32 9.24 3.90
CA ALA A 225 -26.62 7.95 4.51
C ALA A 225 -25.46 6.94 4.42
N GLU A 226 -24.69 6.96 3.33
CA GLU A 226 -23.49 6.14 3.14
C GLU A 226 -22.40 6.44 4.17
N LYS A 227 -22.22 7.73 4.51
CA LYS A 227 -21.28 8.15 5.56
C LYS A 227 -21.82 7.75 6.94
N LEU A 228 -23.10 7.95 7.20
CA LEU A 228 -23.72 7.54 8.46
C LEU A 228 -23.59 6.03 8.72
N ALA A 229 -23.63 5.20 7.67
CA ALA A 229 -23.44 3.75 7.80
C ALA A 229 -22.04 3.35 8.31
N ARG A 230 -21.04 4.24 8.23
CA ARG A 230 -19.70 4.04 8.80
C ARG A 230 -19.68 4.21 10.33
N LEU A 231 -20.69 4.85 10.92
CA LEU A 231 -20.73 5.08 12.36
C LEU A 231 -20.94 3.77 13.12
N LYS A 232 -19.93 3.38 13.89
CA LYS A 232 -20.04 2.28 14.84
C LYS A 232 -20.57 2.79 16.19
N SER A 233 -21.71 2.27 16.64
CA SER A 233 -22.21 2.55 17.98
C SER A 233 -23.16 1.45 18.51
N PRO A 234 -22.92 0.88 19.71
CA PRO A 234 -21.83 1.21 20.64
C PRO A 234 -20.44 0.96 20.07
N ALA A 235 -19.47 1.77 20.45
CA ALA A 235 -18.08 1.59 20.06
C ALA A 235 -17.51 0.30 20.67
N GLY A 236 -16.72 -0.45 19.90
CA GLY A 236 -16.05 -1.66 20.37
C GLY A 236 -16.81 -2.96 20.10
N LEU A 237 -16.12 -4.07 20.35
CA LEU A 237 -16.69 -5.42 20.33
C LEU A 237 -17.63 -5.62 21.51
N ASP A 238 -18.65 -6.44 21.32
CA ASP A 238 -19.56 -6.82 22.41
C ASP A 238 -18.88 -7.86 23.32
N LEU A 239 -18.11 -7.38 24.30
CA LEU A 239 -17.42 -8.19 25.30
C LEU A 239 -18.16 -8.22 26.65
N GLY A 240 -19.34 -7.58 26.74
CA GLY A 240 -20.01 -7.33 28.02
C GLY A 240 -19.26 -6.33 28.93
N ALA A 241 -18.47 -5.43 28.33
CA ALA A 241 -17.64 -4.45 29.04
C ALA A 241 -18.48 -3.46 29.88
N VAL A 242 -18.03 -3.18 31.11
CA VAL A 242 -18.68 -2.27 32.06
C VAL A 242 -17.73 -1.16 32.52
N THR A 243 -16.47 -1.48 32.84
CA THR A 243 -15.52 -0.47 33.33
C THR A 243 -14.90 0.33 32.17
N PRO A 244 -14.35 1.54 32.42
CA PRO A 244 -13.65 2.31 31.40
C PRO A 244 -12.53 1.53 30.69
N GLU A 245 -11.78 0.71 31.43
CA GLU A 245 -10.68 -0.12 30.91
C GLU A 245 -11.21 -1.26 30.02
N GLU A 246 -12.29 -1.92 30.43
CA GLU A 246 -12.93 -2.96 29.62
C GLU A 246 -13.53 -2.37 28.33
N ILE A 247 -14.15 -1.19 28.42
CA ILE A 247 -14.70 -0.49 27.25
C ILE A 247 -13.55 -0.10 26.31
N ALA A 248 -12.48 0.50 26.83
CA ALA A 248 -11.30 0.84 26.05
C ALA A 248 -10.67 -0.39 25.37
N LEU A 249 -10.55 -1.51 26.08
CA LEU A 249 -10.11 -2.79 25.53
C LEU A 249 -11.02 -3.26 24.40
N SER A 250 -12.35 -3.18 24.58
CA SER A 250 -13.31 -3.59 23.55
C SER A 250 -13.20 -2.76 22.26
N ILE A 251 -12.95 -1.46 22.39
CA ILE A 251 -12.73 -0.52 21.28
C ILE A 251 -11.43 -0.85 20.57
N LEU A 252 -10.34 -1.01 21.32
CA LEU A 252 -9.03 -1.30 20.75
C LEU A 252 -8.99 -2.70 20.10
N ALA A 253 -9.71 -3.67 20.65
CA ALA A 253 -9.89 -4.99 20.05
C ALA A 253 -10.64 -4.91 18.71
N GLU A 254 -11.68 -4.08 18.59
CA GLU A 254 -12.38 -3.85 17.33
C GLU A 254 -11.47 -3.17 16.29
N ILE A 255 -10.71 -2.16 16.70
CA ILE A 255 -9.70 -1.49 15.86
C ILE A 255 -8.67 -2.49 15.34
N VAL A 256 -8.13 -3.35 16.22
CA VAL A 256 -7.18 -4.39 15.82
C VAL A 256 -7.82 -5.38 14.86
N GLN A 257 -9.07 -5.80 15.10
CA GLN A 257 -9.79 -6.69 14.20
C GLN A 257 -9.96 -6.07 12.81
N LEU A 258 -10.35 -4.79 12.73
CA LEU A 258 -10.49 -4.06 11.47
C LEU A 258 -9.16 -3.97 10.72
N ARG A 259 -8.08 -3.57 11.41
CA ARG A 259 -6.74 -3.44 10.82
C ARG A 259 -6.16 -4.78 10.33
N ARG A 260 -6.55 -5.89 10.96
CA ARG A 260 -6.05 -7.23 10.63
C ARG A 260 -6.94 -7.99 9.66
N LYS A 261 -8.16 -7.52 9.38
CA LYS A 261 -8.96 -8.08 8.30
C LYS A 261 -8.14 -7.94 7.02
N PRO A 262 -7.85 -9.05 6.31
CA PRO A 262 -7.15 -8.94 5.04
C PRO A 262 -8.01 -8.05 4.14
N ASN A 263 -7.45 -6.91 3.70
CA ASN A 263 -7.87 -6.35 2.42
C ASN A 263 -7.83 -7.51 1.45
N ALA A 264 -8.95 -7.74 0.74
CA ALA A 264 -9.19 -8.90 -0.13
C ALA A 264 -7.85 -9.46 -0.62
N GLN A 265 -7.53 -10.69 -0.19
CA GLN A 265 -6.23 -11.29 -0.46
C GLN A 265 -5.79 -10.95 -1.89
N PRO A 266 -4.50 -10.68 -2.16
CA PRO A 266 -4.03 -10.94 -3.50
C PRO A 266 -4.43 -12.38 -3.76
N SER A 267 -5.49 -12.57 -4.56
CA SER A 267 -5.87 -13.90 -4.99
C SER A 267 -4.57 -14.49 -5.52
N PRO A 268 -4.16 -15.71 -5.16
CA PRO A 268 -3.36 -16.45 -6.11
C PRO A 268 -4.26 -16.42 -7.34
N ALA A 269 -3.89 -15.62 -8.34
CA ALA A 269 -4.67 -15.58 -9.55
C ALA A 269 -4.75 -17.03 -9.99
N ASN A 270 -5.91 -17.64 -9.79
CA ASN A 270 -6.29 -18.84 -10.48
C ASN A 270 -6.30 -18.38 -11.92
N HIS A 271 -5.15 -18.49 -12.58
CA HIS A 271 -5.00 -18.46 -14.02
C HIS A 271 -5.75 -19.68 -14.55
N SER A 272 -7.08 -19.62 -14.46
CA SER A 272 -7.98 -20.46 -15.21
C SER A 272 -7.99 -19.87 -16.61
N LEU A 273 -7.06 -20.38 -17.41
CA LEU A 273 -6.89 -20.12 -18.83
C LEU A 273 -8.21 -20.43 -19.54
N SER A 274 -8.96 -19.39 -19.92
CA SER A 274 -10.06 -19.55 -20.87
C SER A 274 -9.47 -19.44 -22.28
N VAL A 275 -9.43 -20.57 -22.98
CA VAL A 275 -8.91 -20.70 -24.34
C VAL A 275 -9.95 -20.18 -25.32
N ILE A 276 -9.60 -19.15 -26.10
CA ILE A 276 -10.25 -18.88 -27.38
C ILE A 276 -9.17 -19.05 -28.45
N GLN A 277 -9.42 -19.92 -29.42
CA GLN A 277 -8.50 -20.18 -30.53
C GLN A 277 -8.41 -18.96 -31.47
N PRO A 278 -7.18 -18.50 -31.82
CA PRO A 278 -7.00 -17.40 -32.75
C PRO A 278 -7.15 -17.85 -34.23
N PRO A 279 -7.60 -16.95 -35.12
CA PRO A 279 -7.81 -17.26 -36.54
C PRO A 279 -6.61 -16.82 -37.39
N VAL A 280 -5.53 -17.60 -37.49
CA VAL A 280 -4.63 -17.61 -38.67
C VAL A 280 -3.59 -18.74 -38.56
N SER A 281 -3.37 -19.43 -39.69
CA SER A 281 -2.55 -20.65 -39.81
C SER A 281 -1.04 -20.41 -39.68
N ALA A 282 -0.41 -21.17 -38.78
CA ALA A 282 0.98 -21.07 -38.34
C ALA A 282 1.99 -21.86 -39.21
N ALA A 283 2.29 -21.38 -40.42
CA ALA A 283 3.39 -21.97 -41.20
C ALA A 283 4.37 -20.88 -41.66
N THR A 284 5.63 -21.01 -41.22
CA THR A 284 6.85 -20.34 -41.72
C THR A 284 7.47 -19.25 -40.83
N LEU A 285 7.86 -19.57 -39.59
CA LEU A 285 8.86 -18.79 -38.83
C LEU A 285 9.91 -19.69 -38.15
N PRO A 286 11.17 -19.25 -37.97
CA PRO A 286 12.26 -20.08 -37.46
C PRO A 286 12.18 -20.38 -35.94
N PRO A 287 12.75 -21.51 -35.47
CA PRO A 287 12.49 -22.07 -34.13
C PRO A 287 12.92 -21.18 -32.95
N SER A 288 14.02 -20.44 -33.10
CA SER A 288 14.57 -19.57 -32.04
C SER A 288 13.69 -18.38 -31.67
N ILE A 289 12.76 -17.97 -32.54
CA ILE A 289 11.77 -16.92 -32.25
C ILE A 289 10.50 -17.50 -31.60
N MET A 290 10.17 -18.77 -31.87
CA MET A 290 9.01 -19.42 -31.26
C MET A 290 9.19 -19.65 -29.76
N GLU A 291 10.44 -19.85 -29.29
CA GLU A 291 10.76 -20.13 -27.89
C GLU A 291 10.83 -18.88 -26.99
N MET A 292 10.91 -17.67 -27.57
CA MET A 292 10.98 -16.39 -26.83
C MET A 292 9.64 -15.64 -26.76
N ARG A 293 8.57 -16.21 -27.32
CA ARG A 293 7.25 -15.58 -27.30
C ARG A 293 6.62 -15.78 -25.90
N PRO A 294 6.24 -14.71 -25.19
CA PRO A 294 5.48 -14.87 -23.97
C PRO A 294 4.18 -15.61 -24.29
N ARG A 295 3.79 -16.57 -23.43
CA ARG A 295 2.60 -17.42 -23.64
C ARG A 295 1.33 -16.58 -23.79
N GLU A 296 1.33 -15.36 -23.25
CA GLU A 296 0.30 -14.34 -23.40
C GLU A 296 0.94 -13.00 -23.76
N ILE A 297 0.37 -12.29 -24.73
CA ILE A 297 0.80 -10.95 -25.16
C ILE A 297 -0.11 -9.92 -24.49
N PRO A 298 0.42 -8.98 -23.69
CA PRO A 298 -0.41 -7.95 -23.07
C PRO A 298 -1.06 -7.05 -24.13
N THR A 299 -2.33 -6.69 -23.92
CA THR A 299 -3.04 -5.75 -24.80
C THR A 299 -2.72 -4.32 -24.35
N PRO A 300 -2.14 -3.45 -25.20
CA PRO A 300 -1.86 -2.07 -24.83
C PRO A 300 -3.13 -1.28 -24.52
N GLY A 301 -3.13 -0.55 -23.41
CA GLY A 301 -4.17 0.42 -23.08
C GLY A 301 -4.02 1.72 -23.88
N PRO A 302 -4.95 2.68 -23.71
CA PRO A 302 -4.87 3.98 -24.36
C PRO A 302 -3.56 4.71 -24.00
N GLY A 303 -2.74 5.08 -25.00
CA GLY A 303 -1.45 5.74 -24.79
C GLY A 303 -0.27 4.81 -24.54
N GLU A 304 -0.50 3.50 -24.58
CA GLU A 304 0.54 2.48 -24.52
C GLU A 304 0.73 1.84 -25.90
N ALA A 305 1.95 1.42 -26.18
CA ALA A 305 2.32 0.66 -27.36
C ALA A 305 3.07 -0.60 -26.95
N LEU A 306 2.91 -1.65 -27.74
CA LEU A 306 3.60 -2.90 -27.52
C LEU A 306 4.94 -2.89 -28.27
N ASP A 307 6.04 -3.19 -27.57
CA ASP A 307 7.33 -3.43 -28.22
C ASP A 307 7.24 -4.73 -29.06
N PRO A 308 7.40 -4.68 -30.39
CA PRO A 308 7.15 -5.83 -31.26
C PRO A 308 8.22 -6.92 -31.16
N VAL A 309 9.36 -6.64 -30.51
CA VAL A 309 10.46 -7.59 -30.36
C VAL A 309 10.32 -8.41 -29.09
N CYS A 310 9.86 -7.79 -28.00
CA CYS A 310 9.80 -8.43 -26.68
C CYS A 310 8.41 -8.43 -26.02
N PHE A 311 7.42 -7.80 -26.66
CA PHE A 311 6.03 -7.71 -26.21
C PHE A 311 5.85 -7.01 -24.86
N MET A 312 6.77 -6.11 -24.50
CA MET A 312 6.64 -5.23 -23.33
C MET A 312 5.77 -4.02 -23.68
N LEU A 313 4.91 -3.59 -22.75
CA LEU A 313 4.18 -2.33 -22.88
C LEU A 313 5.11 -1.14 -22.65
N VAL A 314 4.97 -0.14 -23.51
CA VAL A 314 5.74 1.10 -23.54
C VAL A 314 4.76 2.26 -23.58
N GLU A 315 4.87 3.18 -22.63
CA GLU A 315 4.07 4.41 -22.66
C GLU A 315 4.55 5.32 -23.81
N ILE A 316 3.66 5.64 -24.74
CA ILE A 316 3.99 6.38 -25.97
C ILE A 316 4.52 7.79 -25.67
N ALA A 317 3.95 8.45 -24.66
CA ALA A 317 4.29 9.82 -24.29
C ALA A 317 5.74 9.97 -23.79
N THR A 318 6.27 8.93 -23.13
CA THR A 318 7.59 8.94 -22.49
C THR A 318 8.61 8.06 -23.22
N ALA A 319 8.20 7.40 -24.29
CA ALA A 319 9.03 6.47 -25.06
C ALA A 319 10.27 7.15 -25.66
N ARG A 320 11.45 6.78 -25.15
CA ARG A 320 12.75 7.29 -25.61
C ARG A 320 13.25 6.62 -26.90
N TYR A 321 12.78 5.41 -27.19
CA TYR A 321 13.24 4.61 -28.33
C TYR A 321 12.08 4.30 -29.26
N LYS A 322 12.18 4.76 -30.50
CA LYS A 322 11.18 4.59 -31.54
C LYS A 322 11.82 4.44 -32.91
N SER A 323 11.14 3.77 -33.83
CA SER A 323 11.51 3.65 -35.24
C SER A 323 10.25 3.63 -36.09
N ASP A 324 10.32 4.27 -37.25
CA ASP A 324 9.22 4.26 -38.23
C ASP A 324 9.48 3.21 -39.30
N TYR A 325 8.47 2.39 -39.59
CA TYR A 325 8.53 1.38 -40.65
C TYR A 325 7.15 1.22 -41.29
N ASN A 326 7.08 1.21 -42.63
CA ASN A 326 5.84 1.15 -43.42
C ASN A 326 4.73 2.14 -42.98
N GLY A 327 5.11 3.34 -42.53
CA GLY A 327 4.16 4.38 -42.13
C GLY A 327 3.59 4.22 -40.70
N GLN A 328 4.03 3.20 -39.95
CA GLN A 328 3.69 3.01 -38.54
C GLN A 328 4.91 3.30 -37.66
N THR A 329 4.70 4.05 -36.56
CA THR A 329 5.72 4.25 -35.53
C THR A 329 5.67 3.10 -34.53
N TYR A 330 6.81 2.44 -34.33
CA TYR A 330 7.01 1.39 -33.33
C TYR A 330 7.80 1.95 -32.15
N TYR A 331 7.42 1.54 -30.94
CA TYR A 331 8.00 2.01 -29.68
C TYR A 331 8.70 0.86 -28.98
N PHE A 332 9.86 1.13 -28.38
CA PHE A 332 10.71 0.08 -27.83
C PHE A 332 11.04 0.34 -26.36
N CYS A 333 11.02 -0.72 -25.55
CA CYS A 333 11.30 -0.64 -24.12
C CYS A 333 12.80 -0.36 -23.85
N ALA A 334 13.67 -0.69 -24.80
CA ALA A 334 15.12 -0.58 -24.68
C ALA A 334 15.79 -0.35 -26.05
N PRO A 335 17.00 0.23 -26.08
CA PRO A 335 17.75 0.44 -27.34
C PRO A 335 18.14 -0.88 -28.02
N GLY A 336 18.20 -1.99 -27.27
CA GLY A 336 18.43 -3.33 -27.80
C GLY A 336 17.29 -3.80 -28.71
N CYS A 337 16.04 -3.70 -28.25
CA CYS A 337 14.85 -4.05 -29.04
C CYS A 337 14.76 -3.23 -30.32
N LYS A 338 14.98 -1.91 -30.21
CA LYS A 338 15.05 -1.01 -31.38
C LYS A 338 16.07 -1.49 -32.42
N ARG A 339 17.30 -1.79 -32.01
CA ARG A 339 18.35 -2.27 -32.94
C ARG A 339 18.03 -3.63 -33.54
N THR A 340 17.37 -4.52 -32.79
CA THR A 340 16.94 -5.83 -33.29
C THR A 340 15.85 -5.68 -34.35
N PHE A 341 14.86 -4.83 -34.09
CA PHE A 341 13.81 -4.47 -35.05
C PHE A 341 14.42 -3.87 -36.33
N GLU A 342 15.30 -2.88 -36.21
CA GLU A 342 15.90 -2.18 -37.36
C GLU A 342 16.76 -3.08 -38.26
N LYS A 343 17.29 -4.19 -37.73
CA LYS A 343 18.05 -5.15 -38.53
C LYS A 343 17.17 -6.01 -39.45
N ASN A 344 15.92 -6.27 -39.06
CA ASN A 344 14.98 -7.05 -39.87
C ASN A 344 13.52 -6.67 -39.58
N PRO A 345 13.08 -5.45 -39.92
CA PRO A 345 11.80 -4.91 -39.46
C PRO A 345 10.59 -5.66 -40.03
N ALA A 346 10.70 -6.23 -41.24
CA ALA A 346 9.65 -7.04 -41.86
C ALA A 346 9.28 -8.31 -41.07
N GLN A 347 10.15 -8.77 -40.16
CA GLN A 347 9.91 -9.95 -39.33
C GLN A 347 9.03 -9.64 -38.10
N PHE A 348 8.94 -8.37 -37.72
CA PHE A 348 8.29 -7.90 -36.49
C PHE A 348 7.11 -6.96 -36.74
N ALA A 349 6.99 -6.46 -37.97
CA ALA A 349 6.00 -5.48 -38.40
C ALA A 349 4.63 -6.10 -38.71
#